data_AF-X1RBY7-F1
#
_entry.id   AF-X1RBY7-F1
#
_cell.length_a   1.000
_cell.length_b   1.000
_cell.length_c   1.000
_cell.angle_alpha   90.00
_cell.angle_beta   90.00
_cell.angle_gamma   90.00
#
_symmetry.space_group_name_H-M   'P 1'
#
loop_
_entity.id
_entity.type
_entity.pdbx_description
1 polymer ?
#
loop_
_entity_poly.entity_id
_entity_poly.type
_entity_poly.pdbx_seq_one_letter_code
_entity_poly.pdbx_strand_id
1 'polypeptide(L)'
;RETESLYYLTSKDKKYMYAVSTKWPGSTLNIKYVQPNTDSEVYLLGYDFPLEWTDMGDDGTMIQIPDELQNEENRPCQFAWVFKMRS
;
A
#
# COMPACT_ATOMS: atom_id res chain seq x y z
N ARG A 1 6.79 -11.57 6.38
CA ARG A 1 6.57 -11.80 4.93
C ARG A 1 5.15 -12.34 4.84
N GLU A 2 4.18 -11.57 4.33
CA GLU A 2 2.76 -11.98 4.28
C GLU A 2 2.49 -12.89 3.06
N THR A 3 3.14 -12.60 1.93
CA THR A 3 3.15 -13.41 0.70
C THR A 3 4.55 -13.40 0.08
N GLU A 4 4.80 -14.21 -0.96
CA GLU A 4 6.12 -14.27 -1.60
C GLU A 4 6.60 -12.91 -2.14
N SER A 5 5.67 -12.00 -2.46
CA SER A 5 5.93 -10.69 -3.09
C SER A 5 5.62 -9.48 -2.21
N LEU A 6 5.20 -9.64 -0.95
CA LEU A 6 4.83 -8.54 -0.06
C LEU A 6 5.69 -8.48 1.20
N TYR A 7 6.34 -7.33 1.39
CA TYR A 7 7.28 -7.05 2.47
C TYR A 7 6.84 -5.82 3.25
N TYR A 8 7.19 -5.76 4.54
CA TYR A 8 6.86 -4.65 5.42
C TYR A 8 8.12 -4.03 5.99
N LEU A 9 8.14 -2.71 6.03
CA LEU A 9 9.18 -1.91 6.64
C LEU A 9 8.51 -0.89 7.55
N THR A 10 9.19 -0.49 8.62
CA THR A 10 8.75 0.61 9.47
C THR A 10 9.84 1.68 9.52
N SER A 11 9.44 2.94 9.64
CA SER A 11 10.39 4.01 9.87
C SER A 11 11.10 3.82 11.22
N LYS A 12 12.32 4.37 11.35
CA LYS A 12 13.09 4.27 12.61
C LYS A 12 12.33 4.85 13.81
N ASP A 13 11.51 5.86 13.58
CA ASP A 13 10.65 6.50 14.58
C ASP A 13 9.28 5.84 14.75
N LYS A 14 9.02 4.73 14.03
CA LYS A 14 7.78 3.94 14.04
C LYS A 14 6.50 4.70 13.66
N LYS A 15 6.61 5.91 13.09
CA LYS A 15 5.44 6.70 12.66
C LYS A 15 4.87 6.27 11.33
N TYR A 16 5.68 5.63 10.49
CA TYR A 16 5.28 5.19 9.17
C TYR A 16 5.52 3.71 9.00
N MET A 17 4.58 3.06 8.36
CA MET A 17 4.73 1.71 7.84
C MET A 17 4.70 1.74 6.32
N TYR A 18 5.47 0.85 5.72
CA TYR A 18 5.62 0.72 4.28
C TYR A 18 5.32 -0.72 3.90
N ALA A 19 4.35 -0.92 3.02
CA ALA A 19 4.13 -2.19 2.35
C ALA A 19 4.77 -2.14 0.96
N VAL A 20 5.67 -3.07 0.68
CA VAL A 20 6.43 -3.14 -0.57
C VAL A 20 5.96 -4.36 -1.35
N SER A 21 5.27 -4.13 -2.47
CA SER A 21 4.85 -5.17 -3.39
C SER A 21 5.83 -5.29 -4.54
N THR A 22 6.50 -6.43 -4.70
CA THR A 22 7.44 -6.70 -5.81
C THR A 22 6.75 -7.23 -7.07
N LYS A 23 5.43 -7.33 -7.04
CA LYS A 23 4.55 -7.62 -8.18
C LYS A 23 3.37 -6.66 -8.14
N TRP A 24 2.81 -6.32 -9.30
CA TRP A 24 1.63 -5.47 -9.34
C TRP A 24 0.45 -6.21 -8.68
N PRO A 25 -0.18 -5.65 -7.64
CA PRO A 25 -1.25 -6.35 -6.91
C PRO A 25 -2.60 -6.29 -7.63
N GLY A 26 -2.74 -5.47 -8.68
CA GLY A 26 -3.99 -5.26 -9.41
C GLY A 26 -4.76 -4.04 -8.89
N SER A 27 -6.08 -4.15 -8.80
CA SER A 27 -6.97 -3.06 -8.36
C SER A 27 -7.03 -2.89 -6.85
N THR A 28 -6.65 -3.92 -6.08
CA THR A 28 -6.63 -3.84 -4.62
C THR A 28 -5.37 -4.49 -4.04
N LEU A 29 -4.91 -3.95 -2.92
CA LEU A 29 -3.88 -4.56 -2.09
C LEU A 29 -4.46 -4.82 -0.70
N ASN A 30 -4.55 -6.10 -0.34
CA ASN A 30 -4.96 -6.52 1.00
C ASN A 30 -3.72 -6.71 1.89
N ILE A 31 -3.73 -6.07 3.05
CA ILE A 31 -2.66 -6.12 4.05
C ILE A 31 -3.25 -6.66 5.35
N LYS A 32 -2.79 -7.81 5.84
CA LYS A 32 -3.41 -8.45 7.00
C LYS A 32 -2.95 -7.88 8.34
N TYR A 33 -1.66 -7.59 8.48
CA TYR A 33 -1.07 -7.26 9.79
C TYR A 33 -0.94 -5.76 10.05
N VAL A 34 -1.48 -4.91 9.17
CA VAL A 34 -1.34 -3.46 9.28
C VAL A 34 -2.69 -2.79 9.18
N GLN A 35 -2.99 -1.98 10.19
CA GLN A 35 -4.16 -1.12 10.27
C GLN A 35 -3.65 0.32 10.37
N PRO A 36 -3.86 1.15 9.33
CA PRO A 36 -3.64 2.58 9.44
C PRO A 36 -4.58 3.17 10.51
N ASN A 37 -4.17 4.26 11.16
CA ASN A 37 -5.11 5.00 12.00
C ASN A 37 -6.29 5.51 11.16
N THR A 38 -7.47 5.66 11.76
CA THR A 38 -8.72 6.04 11.08
C THR A 38 -8.65 7.33 10.26
N ASP A 39 -7.74 8.25 10.61
CA ASP A 39 -7.52 9.51 9.89
C ASP A 39 -6.19 9.51 9.08
N SER A 40 -5.59 8.33 8.88
CA SER A 40 -4.33 8.21 8.14
C SER A 40 -4.57 8.20 6.64
N GLU A 41 -3.81 9.01 5.94
CA GLU A 41 -3.68 8.91 4.48
C GLU A 41 -2.72 7.80 4.10
N VAL A 42 -3.07 7.06 3.05
CA VAL A 42 -2.22 6.05 2.41
C VAL A 42 -1.74 6.60 1.08
N TYR A 43 -0.45 6.47 0.79
CA TYR A 43 0.14 6.96 -0.45
C TYR A 43 0.92 5.86 -1.16
N LEU A 44 0.88 5.86 -2.49
CA LEU A 44 1.84 5.12 -3.30
C LEU A 44 3.04 6.03 -3.62
N LEU A 45 4.25 5.58 -3.33
CA LEU A 45 5.44 6.39 -3.64
C LEU A 45 5.56 6.61 -5.16
N GLY A 46 5.67 7.88 -5.56
CA GLY A 46 5.68 8.30 -6.97
C GLY A 46 4.29 8.61 -7.55
N TYR A 47 3.24 8.51 -6.74
CA TYR A 47 1.88 8.94 -7.07
C TYR A 47 1.48 10.07 -6.10
N ASP A 48 1.02 11.19 -6.65
CA ASP A 48 0.85 12.43 -5.88
C ASP A 48 -0.44 12.46 -5.05
N PHE A 49 -1.39 11.57 -5.32
CA PHE A 49 -2.69 11.55 -4.66
C PHE A 49 -2.77 10.46 -3.59
N PRO A 50 -3.51 10.69 -2.49
CA PRO A 50 -3.78 9.65 -1.52
C PRO A 50 -4.65 8.54 -2.16
N LEU A 51 -4.45 7.32 -1.68
CA LEU A 51 -5.23 6.15 -2.06
C LEU A 51 -6.39 5.96 -1.08
N GLU A 52 -7.54 5.55 -1.63
CA GLU A 52 -8.66 5.10 -0.81
C GLU A 52 -8.30 3.77 -0.13
N TRP A 53 -8.75 3.60 1.10
CA TRP A 53 -8.56 2.36 1.84
C TRP A 53 -9.72 2.12 2.81
N THR A 54 -9.92 0.85 3.14
CA THR A 54 -10.99 0.39 4.03
C THR A 54 -10.39 -0.49 5.11
N ASP A 55 -10.71 -0.20 6.36
CA ASP A 55 -10.47 -1.11 7.48
C ASP A 55 -11.43 -2.29 7.39
N MET A 56 -10.87 -3.50 7.30
CA MET A 56 -11.60 -4.77 7.23
C MET A 56 -11.57 -5.52 8.57
N GLY A 57 -11.13 -4.87 9.66
CA GLY A 57 -11.06 -5.47 10.99
C GLY A 57 -10.00 -6.58 11.06
N ASP A 58 -10.43 -7.78 11.44
CA ASP A 58 -9.55 -8.96 11.56
C ASP A 58 -8.94 -9.41 10.22
N ASP A 59 -9.55 -9.01 9.10
CA ASP A 59 -9.03 -9.28 7.75
C ASP A 59 -7.97 -8.25 7.30
N GLY A 60 -7.71 -7.22 8.11
CA GLY A 60 -6.69 -6.20 7.92
C GLY A 60 -7.19 -4.98 7.16
N THR A 61 -6.37 -4.45 6.24
CA THR A 61 -6.67 -3.24 5.46
C THR A 61 -6.71 -3.56 3.97
N MET A 62 -7.73 -3.06 3.28
CA MET A 62 -7.83 -3.10 1.82
C MET A 62 -7.52 -1.71 1.26
N ILE A 63 -6.43 -1.60 0.49
CA ILE A 63 -6.10 -0.37 -0.25
C ILE A 63 -6.63 -0.50 -1.67
N GLN A 64 -7.35 0.50 -2.14
CA GLN A 64 -7.82 0.60 -3.52
C GLN A 64 -6.78 1.32 -4.38
N ILE A 65 -6.51 0.75 -5.55
CA ILE A 65 -5.54 1.28 -6.50
C ILE A 65 -6.30 1.85 -7.69
N PRO A 66 -6.14 3.16 -8.00
CA PRO A 66 -6.83 3.81 -9.10
C PRO A 66 -6.73 3.06 -10.43
N ASP A 67 -7.82 3.09 -11.20
CA ASP A 67 -7.91 2.43 -12.50
C ASP A 67 -6.84 2.92 -13.49
N GLU A 68 -6.44 4.19 -13.39
CA GLU A 68 -5.40 4.77 -14.23
C GLU A 68 -4.04 4.08 -14.06
N LEU A 69 -3.73 3.56 -12.87
CA LEU A 69 -2.48 2.86 -12.57
C LEU A 69 -2.51 1.39 -13.04
N GLN A 70 -3.66 0.89 -13.49
CA GLN A 70 -3.73 -0.45 -14.07
C GLN A 70 -3.01 -0.51 -15.43
N ASN A 71 -2.95 0.61 -16.16
CA ASN A 71 -2.06 0.74 -17.31
C ASN A 71 -0.60 0.83 -16.86
N GLU A 72 0.25 -0.05 -17.40
CA GLU A 72 1.69 -0.11 -17.10
C GLU A 72 2.44 1.20 -17.33
N GLU A 73 2.06 1.97 -18.36
CA GLU A 73 2.70 3.23 -18.70
C GLU A 73 2.46 4.33 -17.67
N ASN A 74 1.37 4.22 -16.90
CA ASN A 74 1.00 5.19 -15.87
C ASN A 74 1.55 4.83 -14.48
N ARG A 75 2.12 3.63 -14.32
CA ARG A 75 2.66 3.21 -13.03
C ARG A 75 3.93 4.01 -12.72
N PRO A 76 4.13 4.42 -11.46
CA PRO A 76 5.29 5.23 -11.08
C PRO A 76 6.64 4.49 -11.24
N CYS A 77 6.60 3.16 -11.37
CA CYS A 77 7.77 2.30 -11.50
C CYS A 77 7.41 0.93 -12.08
N GLN A 78 8.43 0.17 -12.49
CA GLN A 78 8.28 -1.13 -13.16
C GLN A 78 8.51 -2.35 -12.27
N PHE A 79 9.21 -2.18 -11.13
CA PHE A 79 9.77 -3.33 -10.38
C PHE A 79 9.13 -3.56 -9.01
N ALA A 80 8.79 -2.50 -8.27
CA ALA A 80 8.21 -2.63 -6.95
C ALA A 80 7.43 -1.38 -6.54
N TRP A 81 6.25 -1.58 -5.96
CA TRP A 81 5.35 -0.52 -5.56
C TRP A 81 5.31 -0.42 -4.03
N VAL A 82 5.53 0.79 -3.52
CA VAL A 82 5.67 1.03 -2.08
C VAL A 82 4.49 1.87 -1.60
N PHE A 83 3.69 1.28 -0.74
CA PHE A 83 2.55 1.90 -0.09
C PHE A 83 2.99 2.41 1.28
N LYS A 84 3.00 3.72 1.44
CA LYS A 84 3.34 4.40 2.69
C LYS A 84 2.05 4.74 3.44
N MET A 85 2.01 4.37 4.71
CA MET A 85 0.88 4.60 5.58
C MET A 85 1.36 5.08 6.94
N ARG A 86 0.57 5.92 7.58
CA ARG A 86 0.85 6.40 8.93
C ARG A 86 0.30 5.40 9.95
N SER A 87 1.22 4.88 10.76
CA SER A 87 0.93 3.98 11.89
C SER A 87 0.47 4.75 13.11
#